data_AF-A0A2N2ITD5-F1
#
_entry.id   AF-A0A2N2ITD5-F1
#
_cell.length_a   1.000
_cell.length_b   1.000
_cell.length_c   1.000
_cell.angle_alpha   90.00
_cell.angle_beta   90.00
_cell.angle_gamma   90.00
#
_symmetry.space_group_name_H-M   'P 1'
#
loop_
_entity.id
_entity.type
_entity.pdbx_description
1 polymer ?
#
loop_
_entity_poly.entity_id
_entity_poly.type
_entity_poly.pdbx_seq_one_letter_code
_entity_poly.pdbx_strand_id
1 'polypeptide(L)' 'YTSVISHRSGETEDTTIADLSVALNTGQIKTGAPSRTDRVAKYNQLLRIEEELGAAGRYAGKTALKYIS' A
#
# COMPACT_ATOMS: atom_id res chain seq x y z
N TYR A 1 -18.59 1.03 0.07
CA TYR A 1 -17.65 1.80 0.93
C TYR A 1 -16.22 1.41 0.56
N THR A 2 -15.27 2.35 0.61
CA THR A 2 -13.84 2.12 0.32
C THR A 2 -13.00 2.70 1.46
N SER A 3 -11.89 2.06 1.78
CA SER A 3 -10.93 2.54 2.78
C SER A 3 -9.58 2.77 2.12
N VAL A 4 -8.91 3.87 2.46
CA VAL A 4 -7.55 4.18 2.00
C VAL A 4 -6.66 4.24 3.23
N ILE A 5 -5.70 3.31 3.33
CA ILE A 5 -4.70 3.35 4.40
C ILE A 5 -3.72 4.48 4.09
N SER A 6 -3.35 5.29 5.09
CA SER A 6 -2.52 6.47 4.85
C SER A 6 -1.46 6.69 5.93
N HIS A 7 -0.35 7.27 5.51
CA HIS A 7 0.73 7.73 6.38
C HIS A 7 0.34 8.99 7.20
N ARG A 8 1.23 9.44 8.08
CA ARG A 8 1.16 10.73 8.78
C ARG A 8 2.32 11.64 8.40
N SER A 9 2.28 12.93 8.76
CA SER A 9 3.33 13.89 8.37
C SER A 9 4.70 13.54 8.96
N GLY A 10 4.75 13.06 10.21
CA GLY A 10 5.91 12.40 10.82
C GLY A 10 5.76 10.89 10.73
N GLU A 11 6.74 10.21 10.12
CA GLU A 11 6.78 8.76 10.00
C GLU A 11 8.14 8.22 10.44
N THR A 12 8.15 6.95 10.75
CA THR A 12 9.36 6.14 10.97
C THR A 12 9.58 5.23 9.76
N GLU A 13 10.51 4.29 9.84
CA GLU A 13 10.67 3.24 8.84
C GLU A 13 9.67 2.09 8.99
N ASP A 14 8.77 2.13 10.00
CA ASP A 14 7.74 1.10 10.21
C ASP A 14 6.89 0.90 8.97
N THR A 15 6.66 -0.34 8.56
CA THR A 15 5.95 -0.65 7.31
C THR A 15 4.55 -1.21 7.52
N THR A 16 4.05 -1.24 8.76
CA THR A 16 2.80 -1.91 9.14
C THR A 16 1.61 -1.53 8.25
N ILE A 17 1.56 -0.28 7.79
CA ILE A 17 0.47 0.19 6.91
C ILE A 17 0.48 -0.43 5.51
N ALA A 18 1.63 -0.89 5.01
CA ALA A 18 1.74 -1.64 3.77
C ALA A 18 1.08 -3.02 3.93
N ASP A 19 1.49 -3.76 4.96
CA ASP A 19 0.94 -5.08 5.29
C ASP A 19 -0.57 -5.00 5.56
N LEU A 20 -1.02 -4.00 6.33
CA LEU A 20 -2.44 -3.77 6.61
C LEU A 20 -3.26 -3.51 5.35
N SER A 21 -2.70 -2.77 4.37
CA SER A 21 -3.39 -2.47 3.12
C SER A 21 -3.63 -3.72 2.27
N VAL A 22 -2.68 -4.66 2.26
CA VAL A 22 -2.78 -5.93 1.55
C VAL A 22 -3.67 -6.91 2.31
N ALA A 23 -3.48 -7.06 3.62
CA ALA A 23 -4.26 -7.96 4.47
C ALA A 23 -5.77 -7.67 4.43
N LEU A 24 -6.15 -6.38 4.38
CA LEU A 24 -7.54 -5.96 4.28
C LEU A 24 -8.04 -5.80 2.85
N ASN A 25 -7.21 -6.07 1.84
CA ASN A 25 -7.50 -5.87 0.42
C ASN A 25 -8.13 -4.49 0.15
N THR A 26 -7.55 -3.42 0.74
CA THR A 26 -8.12 -2.07 0.60
C THR A 26 -8.06 -1.56 -0.84
N GLY A 27 -7.11 -2.09 -1.63
CA GLY A 27 -6.87 -1.74 -3.02
C GLY A 27 -6.21 -0.37 -3.22
N GLN A 28 -6.05 0.41 -2.15
CA GLN A 28 -5.46 1.75 -2.17
C GLN A 28 -4.67 2.01 -0.89
N ILE A 29 -3.52 2.65 -1.05
CA ILE A 29 -2.67 3.15 0.03
C ILE A 29 -2.08 4.51 -0.36
N LYS A 30 -2.00 5.43 0.60
CA LYS A 30 -1.39 6.75 0.46
C LYS A 30 -0.20 6.89 1.40
N THR A 31 0.98 6.54 0.93
CA THR A 31 2.21 6.53 1.75
C THR A 31 3.24 7.59 1.38
N GLY A 32 2.87 8.59 0.57
CA GLY A 32 3.68 9.79 0.29
C GLY A 32 4.40 9.74 -1.04
N ALA A 33 5.30 10.70 -1.29
CA ALA A 33 6.17 10.63 -2.46
C ALA A 33 7.21 9.51 -2.27
N PRO A 34 7.73 8.92 -3.37
CA PRO A 34 8.85 7.98 -3.32
C PRO A 34 10.18 8.72 -3.07
N SER A 35 10.22 9.48 -1.99
CA SER A 35 11.36 10.24 -1.52
C SER A 35 11.37 10.24 0.01
N ARG A 36 12.59 10.25 0.59
CA ARG A 36 12.86 10.00 2.02
C ARG A 36 12.58 8.54 2.45
N THR A 37 13.47 8.03 3.29
CA THR A 37 13.51 6.60 3.67
C THR A 37 12.24 6.14 4.38
N ASP A 38 11.66 7.00 5.24
CA ASP A 38 10.41 6.74 5.97
C ASP A 38 9.23 6.41 5.04
N ARG A 39 9.19 6.97 3.82
CA ARG A 39 8.15 6.68 2.81
C ARG A 39 8.54 5.51 1.93
N VAL A 40 9.79 5.49 1.47
CA VAL A 40 10.33 4.44 0.60
C VAL A 40 10.26 3.06 1.27
N ALA A 41 10.44 2.99 2.59
CA ALA A 41 10.32 1.73 3.35
C ALA A 41 8.98 1.01 3.11
N LYS A 42 7.87 1.75 3.06
CA LYS A 42 6.53 1.18 2.80
C LYS A 42 6.38 0.69 1.36
N TYR A 43 6.93 1.42 0.40
CA TYR A 43 6.95 0.96 -1.00
C TYR A 43 7.78 -0.30 -1.18
N ASN A 44 8.97 -0.35 -0.55
CA ASN A 44 9.81 -1.54 -0.56
C ASN A 44 9.12 -2.73 0.10
N GLN A 45 8.33 -2.50 1.16
CA GLN A 45 7.53 -3.56 1.76
C GLN A 45 6.44 -4.08 0.82
N LEU A 46 5.75 -3.19 0.09
CA LEU A 46 4.78 -3.64 -0.93
C LEU A 46 5.45 -4.50 -2.02
N LEU A 47 6.67 -4.16 -2.45
CA LEU A 47 7.43 -4.98 -3.40
C LEU A 47 7.78 -6.35 -2.81
N ARG A 48 8.19 -6.43 -1.54
CA ARG A 48 8.46 -7.71 -0.85
C ARG A 48 7.20 -8.56 -0.71
N ILE A 49 6.06 -7.95 -0.35
CA ILE A 49 4.77 -8.64 -0.26
C ILE A 49 4.35 -9.17 -1.64
N GLU A 50 4.52 -8.36 -2.69
CA GLU A 50 4.25 -8.81 -4.07
C GLU A 50 5.13 -10.01 -4.45
N GLU A 51 6.43 -9.95 -4.16
CA GLU A 51 7.37 -11.05 -4.39
C GLU A 51 6.97 -12.32 -3.64
N GLU A 52 6.57 -12.20 -2.36
CA GLU A 52 6.13 -13.32 -1.52
C GLU A 52 4.83 -13.95 -2.04
N LEU A 53 3.86 -13.13 -2.48
CA LEU A 53 2.60 -13.62 -3.03
C LEU A 53 2.77 -14.31 -4.39
N GLY A 54 3.81 -13.94 -5.15
CA GLY A 54 4.09 -14.48 -6.48
C GLY A 54 2.85 -14.48 -7.37
N ALA A 55 2.49 -15.64 -7.91
CA ALA A 55 1.33 -15.79 -8.81
C ALA A 55 -0.04 -15.51 -8.15
N ALA A 56 -0.12 -15.48 -6.81
CA ALA A 56 -1.34 -15.13 -6.10
C ALA A 56 -1.55 -13.62 -5.97
N GLY A 57 -0.50 -12.81 -6.17
CA GLY A 57 -0.55 -11.35 -6.10
C GLY A 57 -1.45 -10.75 -7.18
N ARG A 58 -2.29 -9.78 -6.80
CA ARG A 58 -3.18 -9.08 -7.74
C ARG A 58 -3.14 -7.57 -7.54
N TYR A 59 -2.75 -6.86 -8.59
CA TYR A 59 -2.89 -5.41 -8.65
C TYR A 59 -4.28 -5.02 -9.21
N ALA A 60 -5.11 -4.39 -8.40
CA ALA A 60 -6.48 -4.03 -8.79
C ALA A 60 -6.57 -2.92 -9.86
N GLY A 61 -5.54 -2.09 -10.00
CA GLY A 61 -5.54 -0.97 -10.94
C GLY A 61 -6.77 -0.08 -10.82
N LYS A 62 -7.41 0.26 -11.96
CA LYS A 62 -8.61 1.12 -11.97
C LYS A 62 -9.81 0.53 -11.22
N THR A 63 -9.88 -0.79 -11.09
CA THR A 63 -11.00 -1.45 -10.38
C THR A 63 -10.99 -1.17 -8.87
N ALA A 64 -9.88 -0.67 -8.33
CA ALA A 64 -9.80 -0.18 -6.95
C ALA A 64 -10.65 1.09 -6.70
N LEU A 65 -10.96 1.85 -7.76
CA LEU A 65 -11.74 3.09 -7.71
C LEU A 65 -13.25 2.79 -7.79
N LYS A 66 -13.78 2.03 -6.82
CA LYS A 66 -15.17 1.53 -6.79
C LYS A 66 -16.26 2.63 -6.79
N TYR A 67 -15.87 3.89 -6.68
CA TYR A 67 -16.77 5.05 -6.65
C TYR A 67 -16.85 5.79 -8.00
N ILE A 68 -16.12 5.33 -9.04
CA ILE A 68 -16.12 5.93 -10.38
C ILE A 68 -16.97 5.09 -11.37
N SER A 69 -17.70 4.08 -10.88
CA SER A 69 -18.64 3.27 -11.67
C SER A 69 -20.07 3.79 -11.55
#